data_AF-A0A202B257-F1
#
_entry.id   AF-A0A202B257-F1
#
_cell.length_a   1.000
_cell.length_b   1.000
_cell.length_c   1.000
_cell.angle_alpha   90.00
_cell.angle_beta   90.00
_cell.angle_gamma   90.00
#
_symmetry.space_group_name_H-M   'P 1'
#
loop_
_entity.id
_entity.type
_entity.pdbx_description
1 polymer ?
#
loop_
_entity_poly.entity_id
_entity_poly.type
_entity_poly.pdbx_seq_one_letter_code
_entity_poly.pdbx_strand_id
1 'polypeptide(L)'
;MINITQKTLLNFGLASSLLITSQGLQAQQPTPASAQIATQASQPASKKLNLSPIFIKLSDAMAAIKANDTLKAKDTLAQIQTAFDAIDATAKNSTLGQQTSQAIGQAISNPTETNLSAVSNAL
;
A
#
# COMPACT_ATOMS: atom_id res chain seq x y z
N MET A 1 2.27 48.76 10.75
CA MET A 1 0.90 48.93 10.19
C MET A 1 1.03 49.60 8.85
N ILE A 2 0.51 48.97 7.78
CA ILE A 2 0.10 49.45 6.43
C ILE A 2 -0.03 48.15 5.59
N ASN A 3 -1.21 47.54 5.52
CA ASN A 3 -2.32 47.72 4.58
C ASN A 3 -2.11 47.11 3.16
N ILE A 4 -2.71 45.92 3.01
CA ILE A 4 -3.34 45.24 1.85
C ILE A 4 -3.29 45.96 0.49
N THR A 5 -2.95 45.23 -0.59
CA THR A 5 -3.56 45.39 -1.92
C THR A 5 -3.51 44.07 -2.70
N GLN A 6 -4.70 43.61 -3.12
CA GLN A 6 -5.00 42.48 -4.02
C GLN A 6 -4.65 42.82 -5.49
N LYS A 7 -4.86 41.83 -6.38
CA LYS A 7 -4.95 41.92 -7.87
C LYS A 7 -3.59 41.70 -8.56
N THR A 8 -3.40 40.74 -9.47
CA THR A 8 -4.16 40.53 -10.71
C THR A 8 -3.80 39.18 -11.35
N LEU A 9 -4.83 38.50 -11.86
CA LEU A 9 -4.82 37.30 -12.68
C LEU A 9 -4.45 37.64 -14.13
N LEU A 10 -3.44 37.01 -14.76
CA LEU A 10 -3.30 36.96 -16.22
C LEU A 10 -2.60 35.68 -16.68
N ASN A 11 -3.40 34.77 -17.23
CA ASN A 11 -2.99 33.61 -18.02
C ASN A 11 -2.98 34.04 -19.51
N PHE A 12 -1.85 33.95 -20.21
CA PHE A 12 -1.78 34.13 -21.66
C PHE A 12 -0.59 33.37 -22.28
N GLY A 13 -0.87 32.66 -23.38
CA GLY A 13 0.10 32.28 -24.43
C GLY A 13 0.54 30.81 -24.36
N LEU A 14 -0.12 29.85 -25.02
CA LEU A 14 -0.15 29.56 -26.46
C LEU A 14 1.22 29.44 -27.13
N ALA A 15 1.60 28.19 -27.41
CA ALA A 15 2.25 27.67 -28.62
C ALA A 15 3.02 26.41 -28.22
N SER A 16 2.76 25.24 -28.78
CA SER A 16 3.27 24.95 -30.12
C SER A 16 2.46 23.85 -30.78
N SER A 17 2.02 24.15 -31.99
CA SER A 17 1.49 23.24 -32.98
C SER A 17 2.56 22.22 -33.38
N LEU A 18 2.23 20.93 -33.31
CA LEU A 18 2.79 19.97 -34.27
C LEU A 18 1.65 19.44 -35.13
N LEU A 19 1.70 19.87 -36.39
CA LEU A 19 0.97 19.29 -37.51
C LEU A 19 1.50 17.86 -37.71
N ILE A 20 0.63 16.87 -37.52
CA ILE A 20 0.82 15.55 -38.13
C ILE A 20 -0.31 15.36 -39.12
N THR A 21 0.09 15.31 -40.38
CA THR A 21 -0.73 15.01 -41.54
C THR A 21 -1.05 13.52 -41.64
N SER A 22 -2.13 13.25 -42.36
CA SER A 22 -2.49 12.06 -43.11
C SER A 22 -3.29 10.93 -42.43
N GLN A 23 -4.58 10.94 -42.79
CA GLN A 23 -5.35 9.84 -43.37
C GLN A 23 -5.68 8.64 -42.48
N GLY A 24 -6.94 8.56 -42.05
CA GLY A 24 -7.54 7.36 -41.49
C GLY A 24 -8.97 7.60 -41.02
N LEU A 25 -9.93 7.16 -41.83
CA LEU A 25 -11.32 6.76 -41.57
C LEU A 25 -12.01 7.16 -40.26
N GLN A 26 -13.20 7.76 -40.45
CA GLN A 26 -14.45 7.57 -39.70
C GLN A 26 -14.39 7.54 -38.16
N ALA A 27 -14.98 8.55 -37.52
CA ALA A 27 -15.82 8.29 -36.36
C ALA A 27 -16.84 9.42 -36.15
N GLN A 28 -18.06 8.99 -35.83
CA GLN A 28 -19.25 9.78 -35.56
C GLN A 28 -19.02 10.92 -34.57
N GLN A 29 -19.80 11.98 -34.77
CA GLN A 29 -20.14 12.95 -33.74
C GLN A 29 -21.30 12.38 -32.90
N PRO A 30 -21.13 12.25 -31.58
CA PRO A 30 -22.24 12.39 -30.66
C PRO A 30 -22.03 13.59 -29.72
N THR A 31 -23.15 14.29 -29.51
CA THR A 31 -23.48 15.33 -28.54
C THR A 31 -22.62 15.44 -27.26
N PRO A 32 -22.40 16.66 -26.72
CA PRO A 32 -21.73 16.83 -25.45
C PRO A 32 -22.61 16.30 -24.31
N ALA A 33 -22.18 15.20 -23.69
CA ALA A 33 -22.71 14.77 -22.40
C ALA A 33 -22.20 15.75 -21.33
N SER A 34 -23.14 16.38 -20.63
CA SER A 34 -22.87 17.21 -19.46
C SER A 34 -21.97 16.44 -18.49
N ALA A 35 -20.74 16.92 -18.31
CA ALA A 35 -19.83 16.36 -17.32
C ALA A 35 -20.43 16.58 -15.93
N GLN A 36 -21.07 15.54 -15.40
CA GLN A 36 -21.49 15.47 -14.02
C GLN A 36 -20.21 15.42 -13.18
N ILE A 37 -19.91 16.53 -12.52
CA ILE A 37 -18.86 16.61 -11.52
C ILE A 37 -19.35 15.77 -10.35
N ALA A 38 -19.02 14.48 -10.35
CA ALA A 38 -19.17 13.64 -9.18
C ALA A 38 -18.26 14.23 -8.10
N THR A 39 -18.88 14.89 -7.12
CA THR A 39 -18.28 15.17 -5.82
C THR A 39 -17.68 13.87 -5.30
N GLN A 40 -16.36 13.74 -5.41
CA GLN A 40 -15.59 12.72 -4.70
C GLN A 40 -15.86 12.93 -3.22
N ALA A 41 -16.81 12.16 -2.70
CA ALA A 41 -16.98 11.97 -1.28
C ALA A 41 -15.59 11.64 -0.73
N SER A 42 -15.14 12.45 0.23
CA SER A 42 -13.90 12.28 0.97
C SER A 42 -13.70 10.80 1.27
N GLN A 43 -12.87 10.12 0.47
CA GLN A 43 -12.42 8.79 0.83
C GLN A 43 -11.72 8.98 2.17
N PRO A 44 -12.14 8.27 3.24
CA PRO A 44 -11.32 8.24 4.44
C PRO A 44 -9.94 7.81 3.97
N ALA A 45 -8.92 8.62 4.24
CA ALA A 45 -7.56 8.26 3.89
C ALA A 45 -7.28 6.94 4.58
N SER A 46 -7.38 5.83 3.83
CA SER A 46 -7.10 4.49 4.30
C SER A 46 -5.69 4.56 4.83
N LYS A 47 -5.54 4.58 6.16
CA LYS A 47 -4.25 4.68 6.82
C LYS A 47 -3.46 3.48 6.34
N LYS A 48 -2.54 3.72 5.39
CA LYS A 48 -1.81 2.65 4.72
C LYS A 48 -1.13 1.83 5.82
N LEU A 49 -1.53 0.57 5.92
CA LEU A 49 -1.00 -0.35 6.92
C LEU A 49 0.51 -0.46 6.73
N ASN A 50 1.30 -0.04 7.72
CA ASN A 50 2.75 -0.07 7.62
C ASN A 50 3.25 -1.49 7.94
N LEU A 51 3.22 -2.37 6.93
CA LEU A 51 3.70 -3.75 7.03
C LEU A 51 5.23 -3.88 6.86
N SER A 52 5.92 -2.81 6.46
CA SER A 52 7.37 -2.83 6.24
C SER A 52 8.19 -3.39 7.42
N PRO A 53 7.89 -3.04 8.70
CA PRO A 53 8.62 -3.62 9.83
C PRO A 53 8.46 -5.14 9.95
N ILE A 54 7.32 -5.68 9.52
CA ILE A 54 7.03 -7.11 9.58
C ILE A 54 7.84 -7.86 8.51
N PHE A 55 7.85 -7.36 7.26
CA PHE A 55 8.61 -8.00 6.17
C PHE A 55 10.13 -8.00 6.40
N ILE A 56 10.68 -6.93 6.99
CA ILE A 56 12.10 -6.88 7.36
C ILE A 56 12.42 -7.98 8.38
N LYS A 57 11.66 -8.03 9.48
CA LYS A 57 11.85 -9.06 10.52
C LYS A 57 11.61 -10.47 10.00
N LEU A 58 10.67 -10.66 9.07
CA LEU A 58 10.44 -11.97 8.47
C LEU A 58 11.66 -12.44 7.66
N SER A 59 12.29 -11.51 6.93
CA SER A 59 13.53 -11.78 6.21
C SER A 59 14.66 -12.18 7.17
N ASP A 60 14.78 -11.49 8.32
CA ASP A 60 15.75 -11.83 9.36
C ASP A 60 15.49 -13.22 9.97
N ALA A 61 14.22 -13.56 10.22
CA ALA A 61 13.83 -14.86 10.75
C ALA A 61 14.15 -15.99 9.76
N MET A 62 13.93 -15.76 8.45
CA MET A 62 14.32 -16.72 7.40
C MET A 62 15.83 -16.90 7.34
N ALA A 63 16.61 -15.81 7.44
CA ALA A 63 18.06 -15.89 7.49
C ALA A 63 18.56 -16.66 8.72
N ALA A 64 17.92 -16.47 9.89
CA ALA A 64 18.25 -17.19 11.12
C ALA A 64 17.98 -18.70 11.00
N ILE A 65 16.84 -19.10 10.40
CA ILE A 65 16.54 -20.51 10.15
C ILE A 65 17.55 -21.14 9.18
N LYS A 66 17.91 -20.43 8.11
CA LYS A 66 18.96 -20.89 7.17
C LYS A 66 20.33 -21.01 7.82
N ALA A 67 20.62 -20.21 8.84
CA ALA A 67 21.82 -20.30 9.66
C ALA A 67 21.72 -21.35 10.79
N ASN A 68 20.62 -22.10 10.86
CA ASN A 68 20.30 -23.06 11.93
C ASN A 68 20.25 -22.43 13.34
N ASP A 69 19.97 -21.12 13.41
CA ASP A 69 19.78 -20.34 14.63
C ASP A 69 18.29 -20.24 14.98
N THR A 70 17.77 -21.33 15.51
CA THR A 70 16.34 -21.48 15.85
C THR A 70 15.92 -20.53 16.98
N LEU A 71 16.83 -20.19 17.90
CA LEU A 71 16.54 -19.28 19.02
C LEU A 71 16.32 -17.86 18.51
N LYS A 72 17.22 -17.37 17.67
CA LYS A 72 17.08 -16.04 17.05
C LYS A 72 15.86 -15.97 16.13
N ALA A 73 15.54 -17.05 15.41
CA ALA A 73 14.33 -17.10 14.61
C ALA A 73 13.06 -16.98 15.47
N LYS A 74 12.97 -17.70 16.60
CA LYS A 74 11.85 -17.58 17.55
C LYS A 74 11.71 -16.17 18.12
N ASP A 75 12.81 -15.58 18.57
CA ASP A 75 12.82 -14.20 19.08
C ASP A 75 12.31 -13.22 18.01
N THR A 76 12.83 -13.33 16.79
CA THR A 76 12.41 -12.48 15.67
C THR A 76 10.93 -12.67 15.32
N LEU A 77 10.42 -13.91 15.36
CA LEU A 77 9.00 -14.21 15.15
C LEU A 77 8.09 -13.64 16.26
N ALA A 78 8.55 -13.61 17.52
CA ALA A 78 7.82 -12.94 18.60
C ALA A 78 7.78 -11.42 18.39
N GLN A 79 8.85 -10.83 17.85
CA GLN A 79 8.87 -9.41 17.45
C GLN A 79 7.93 -9.15 16.27
N ILE A 80 7.80 -10.08 15.31
CA ILE A 80 6.81 -10.02 14.23
C ILE A 80 5.39 -10.04 14.79
N GLN A 81 5.09 -10.94 15.73
CA GLN A 81 3.79 -10.98 16.39
C GLN A 81 3.49 -9.64 17.08
N THR A 82 4.46 -9.07 17.81
CA THR A 82 4.29 -7.77 18.46
C THR A 82 4.03 -6.64 17.46
N ALA A 83 4.75 -6.63 16.33
CA ALA A 83 4.56 -5.65 15.26
C ALA A 83 3.20 -5.82 14.56
N PHE A 84 2.77 -7.06 14.34
CA PHE A 84 1.45 -7.39 13.81
C PHE A 84 0.35 -7.00 14.79
N ASP A 85 0.56 -7.20 16.09
CA ASP A 85 -0.42 -6.87 17.10
C ASP A 85 -0.65 -5.36 17.25
N ALA A 86 0.36 -4.56 16.93
CA ALA A 86 0.32 -3.09 16.94
C ALA A 86 -0.35 -2.47 15.70
N ILE A 87 -0.72 -3.28 14.70
CA ILE A 87 -1.46 -2.77 13.54
C ILE A 87 -2.93 -2.50 13.89
N ASP A 88 -3.63 -1.81 12.98
CA ASP A 88 -5.03 -1.45 13.17
C ASP A 88 -5.93 -2.69 13.41
N ALA A 89 -6.84 -2.58 14.38
CA ALA A 89 -7.72 -3.69 14.77
C ALA A 89 -8.64 -4.16 13.63
N THR A 90 -9.05 -3.27 12.72
CA THR A 90 -9.83 -3.63 11.53
C THR A 90 -9.02 -4.54 10.60
N ALA A 91 -7.72 -4.28 10.44
CA ALA A 91 -6.84 -5.15 9.66
C ALA A 91 -6.65 -6.52 10.34
N LYS A 92 -6.44 -6.53 11.67
CA LYS A 92 -6.26 -7.77 12.45
C LYS A 92 -7.50 -8.67 12.44
N ASN A 93 -8.68 -8.09 12.56
CA ASN A 93 -9.94 -8.83 12.67
C ASN A 93 -10.48 -9.32 11.32
N SER A 94 -9.90 -8.86 10.21
CA SER A 94 -10.19 -9.41 8.89
C SER A 94 -9.80 -10.89 8.80
N THR A 95 -10.41 -11.62 7.87
CA THR A 95 -10.06 -13.03 7.60
C THR A 95 -8.56 -13.19 7.36
N LEU A 96 -7.97 -12.31 6.54
CA LEU A 96 -6.54 -12.32 6.23
C LEU A 96 -5.69 -12.03 7.49
N GLY A 97 -6.14 -11.10 8.33
CA GLY A 97 -5.46 -10.76 9.58
C GLY A 97 -5.44 -11.94 10.57
N GLN A 98 -6.55 -12.67 10.69
CA GLN A 98 -6.61 -13.87 11.53
C GLN A 98 -5.75 -15.02 10.96
N GLN A 99 -5.76 -15.22 9.64
CA GLN A 99 -4.87 -16.18 8.97
C GLN A 99 -3.39 -15.84 9.22
N THR A 100 -3.04 -14.56 9.13
CA THR A 100 -1.68 -14.07 9.40
C THR A 100 -1.28 -14.31 10.86
N SER A 101 -2.14 -13.95 11.81
CA SER A 101 -1.90 -14.20 13.24
C SER A 101 -1.70 -15.69 13.53
N GLN A 102 -2.49 -16.56 12.88
CA GLN A 102 -2.37 -18.01 13.04
C GLN A 102 -1.06 -18.54 12.46
N ALA A 103 -0.68 -18.09 11.26
CA ALA A 103 0.59 -18.45 10.63
C ALA A 103 1.79 -18.03 11.50
N ILE A 104 1.75 -16.83 12.08
CA ILE A 104 2.78 -16.34 13.00
C ILE A 104 2.86 -17.25 14.24
N GLY A 105 1.73 -17.60 14.84
CA GLY A 105 1.70 -18.51 16.00
C GLY A 105 2.26 -19.92 15.70
N GLN A 106 1.97 -20.46 14.52
CA GLN A 106 2.53 -21.73 14.06
C GLN A 106 4.04 -21.63 13.85
N ALA A 107 4.51 -20.55 13.22
CA ALA A 107 5.93 -20.29 13.01
C ALA A 107 6.69 -20.11 14.33
N ILE A 108 6.11 -19.43 15.33
CA ILE A 108 6.71 -19.32 16.67
C ILE A 108 6.84 -20.69 17.33
N SER A 109 5.80 -21.51 17.24
CA SER A 109 5.79 -22.85 17.86
C SER A 109 6.83 -23.77 17.21
N ASN A 110 6.93 -23.74 15.89
CA ASN A 110 7.85 -24.54 15.10
C ASN A 110 8.46 -23.71 13.95
N PRO A 111 9.60 -23.05 14.17
CA PRO A 111 10.16 -22.12 13.19
C PRO A 111 10.92 -22.91 12.10
N THR A 112 10.23 -23.18 11.00
CA THR A 112 10.74 -23.89 9.82
C THR A 112 10.54 -23.03 8.57
N GLU A 113 11.32 -23.25 7.52
CA GLU A 113 11.15 -22.51 6.26
C GLU A 113 9.70 -22.55 5.73
N THR A 114 9.04 -23.71 5.86
CA THR A 114 7.62 -23.88 5.49
C THR A 114 6.72 -22.93 6.28
N ASN A 115 6.86 -22.87 7.60
CA ASN A 115 6.01 -22.03 8.44
C ASN A 115 6.32 -20.54 8.28
N LEU A 116 7.59 -20.15 8.05
CA LEU A 116 7.93 -18.76 7.73
C LEU A 116 7.40 -18.35 6.34
N SER A 117 7.42 -19.26 5.37
CA SER A 117 6.81 -19.01 4.05
C SER A 117 5.30 -18.84 4.15
N ALA A 118 4.64 -19.60 5.03
CA ALA A 118 3.21 -19.42 5.31
C ALA A 118 2.91 -18.02 5.89
N VAL A 119 3.77 -17.51 6.79
CA VAL A 119 3.66 -16.12 7.28
C VAL A 119 3.83 -15.12 6.13
N SER A 120 4.81 -15.33 5.25
CA SER A 120 5.04 -14.45 4.09
C SER A 120 3.85 -14.41 3.14
N ASN A 121 3.18 -15.55 2.93
CA ASN A 121 2.04 -15.66 2.02
C ASN A 121 0.74 -15.07 2.61
N ALA A 122 0.67 -14.94 3.93
CA ALA A 122 -0.50 -14.40 4.60
C ALA A 122 -0.50 -12.86 4.68
N LEU A 123 0.69 -12.24 4.62
CA LEU A 123 0.91 -10.79 4.65
C LEU A 123 0.71 -10.12 3.28
#